data_AF-A0A6I1QRS7-F1
#
_entry.id   AF-A0A6I1QRS7-F1
#
_cell.length_a   1.000
_cell.length_b   1.000
_cell.length_c   1.000
_cell.angle_alpha   90.00
_cell.angle_beta   90.00
_cell.angle_gamma   90.00
#
_symmetry.space_group_name_H-M   'P 1'
#
loop_
_entity.id
_entity.type
_entity.pdbx_description
1 polymer ?
#
loop_
_entity_poly.entity_id
_entity_poly.type
_entity_poly.pdbx_seq_one_letter_code
_entity_poly.pdbx_strand_id
1 'polypeptide(L)'
;MDEFNLLQNDKIVSLSAQVGEEMMPALLDLFKQELQDYIGQIDGVEINEQSRELIARTCHAIKGSAPSFGAILVTEKATEMDAFYKQQRLAEFDQQCAELVSILRRTVYKLEQLQAQLH
;
A
#
# COMPACT_ATOMS: atom_id res chain seq x y z
N MET A 1 -7.27 1.61 -16.98
CA MET A 1 -6.57 2.20 -15.82
C MET A 1 -5.28 1.43 -15.71
N ASP A 2 -4.14 2.09 -15.94
CA ASP A 2 -2.88 1.43 -16.28
C ASP A 2 -2.35 0.55 -15.13
N GLU A 3 -2.60 -0.75 -15.23
CA GLU A 3 -2.09 -1.81 -14.37
C GLU A 3 -0.56 -1.90 -14.30
N PHE A 4 0.14 -1.14 -15.16
CA PHE A 4 1.58 -1.20 -15.37
C PHE A 4 2.40 -0.22 -14.53
N ASN A 5 1.76 0.73 -13.83
CA ASN A 5 2.48 1.80 -13.12
C ASN A 5 2.12 1.86 -11.62
N LEU A 6 2.41 0.75 -10.91
CA LEU A 6 2.16 0.62 -9.47
C LEU A 6 3.05 1.53 -8.61
N LEU A 7 4.24 1.87 -9.10
CA LEU A 7 5.18 2.79 -8.46
C LEU A 7 5.63 3.83 -9.49
N GLN A 8 5.49 5.10 -9.15
CA GLN A 8 5.95 6.19 -10.00
C GLN A 8 7.48 6.33 -9.97
N ASN A 9 8.12 6.14 -11.12
CA ASN A 9 9.58 6.15 -11.22
C ASN A 9 10.21 7.49 -10.84
N ASP A 10 9.58 8.62 -11.20
CA ASP A 10 10.03 9.95 -10.82
C ASP A 10 10.03 10.17 -9.31
N LYS A 11 9.05 9.59 -8.59
CA LYS A 11 9.03 9.59 -7.12
C LYS A 11 10.15 8.76 -6.52
N ILE A 12 10.43 7.58 -7.07
CA ILE A 12 11.56 6.75 -6.64
C ILE A 12 12.89 7.47 -6.85
N VAL A 13 13.11 8.07 -8.04
CA VAL A 13 14.33 8.84 -8.34
C VAL A 13 14.46 10.04 -7.41
N SER A 14 13.37 10.77 -7.19
CA SER A 14 13.36 11.93 -6.28
C SER A 14 13.63 11.54 -4.83
N LEU A 15 13.10 10.41 -4.36
CA LEU A 15 13.33 9.89 -3.02
C LEU A 15 14.80 9.47 -2.86
N SER A 16 15.35 8.74 -3.83
CA SER A 16 16.77 8.33 -3.84
C SER A 16 17.70 9.54 -3.79
N ALA A 17 17.41 10.60 -4.53
CA ALA A 17 18.20 11.84 -4.51
C ALA A 17 18.13 12.58 -3.16
N GLN A 18 17.07 12.39 -2.37
CA GLN A 18 16.91 13.03 -1.06
C GLN A 18 17.61 12.25 0.07
N VAL A 19 17.61 10.92 -0.01
CA VAL A 19 18.07 10.03 1.07
C VAL A 19 19.46 9.43 0.83
N GLY A 20 19.97 9.49 -0.41
CA GLY A 20 21.19 8.81 -0.84
C GLY A 20 20.89 7.44 -1.46
N GLU A 21 21.61 7.10 -2.54
CA GLU A 21 21.46 5.80 -3.23
C GLU A 21 21.80 4.63 -2.30
N GLU A 22 22.72 4.82 -1.37
CA GLU A 22 23.14 3.84 -0.36
C GLU A 22 22.05 3.51 0.66
N MET A 23 21.14 4.46 0.93
CA MET A 23 20.04 4.29 1.88
C MET A 23 18.77 3.77 1.21
N MET A 24 18.67 3.87 -0.11
CA MET A 24 17.48 3.53 -0.88
C MET A 24 17.05 2.05 -0.70
N PRO A 25 17.94 1.04 -0.76
CA PRO A 25 17.56 -0.36 -0.57
C PRO A 25 16.90 -0.61 0.80
N ALA A 26 17.45 -0.03 1.87
CA ALA A 26 16.93 -0.19 3.23
C ALA A 26 15.53 0.44 3.39
N LEU A 27 15.29 1.60 2.75
CA LEU A 27 13.96 2.24 2.75
C LEU A 27 12.92 1.44 1.95
N LEU A 28 13.32 0.88 0.81
CA LEU A 28 12.45 0.00 0.02
C LEU A 28 12.10 -1.28 0.79
N ASP A 29 13.08 -1.85 1.52
CA ASP A 29 12.83 -3.01 2.38
C ASP A 29 11.87 -2.69 3.52
N LEU A 30 12.03 -1.55 4.19
CA LEU A 30 11.13 -1.10 5.25
C LEU A 30 9.70 -0.96 4.72
N PHE A 31 9.52 -0.25 3.61
CA PHE A 31 8.20 -0.07 3.03
C PHE A 31 7.57 -1.38 2.56
N LYS A 32 8.37 -2.28 1.96
CA LYS A 32 7.92 -3.63 1.59
C LYS A 32 7.42 -4.42 2.80
N GLN A 33 8.15 -4.38 3.91
CA GLN A 33 7.75 -5.03 5.17
C GLN A 33 6.44 -4.45 5.70
N GLU A 34 6.28 -3.12 5.69
CA GLU A 34 5.01 -2.48 6.06
C GLU A 34 3.84 -2.97 5.21
N LEU A 35 4.01 -3.05 3.88
CA LEU A 35 2.94 -3.55 3.00
C LEU A 35 2.61 -5.03 3.27
N GLN A 36 3.60 -5.86 3.60
CA GLN A 36 3.38 -7.26 3.98
C GLN A 36 2.61 -7.37 5.31
N ASP A 37 2.95 -6.54 6.29
CA ASP A 37 2.20 -6.47 7.56
C ASP A 37 0.75 -6.02 7.33
N TYR A 38 0.53 -5.04 6.44
CA TYR A 38 -0.81 -4.59 6.08
C TYR A 38 -1.61 -5.70 5.40
N ILE A 39 -1.01 -6.47 4.49
CA ILE A 39 -1.66 -7.65 3.89
C ILE A 39 -2.08 -8.63 4.99
N GLY A 40 -1.21 -8.92 5.96
CA GLY A 40 -1.52 -9.81 7.08
C GLY A 40 -2.65 -9.33 8.00
N GLN A 41 -2.90 -8.02 8.05
CA GLN A 41 -4.01 -7.44 8.84
C GLN A 41 -5.37 -7.47 8.12
N ILE A 42 -5.38 -7.69 6.80
CA ILE A 42 -6.58 -7.60 5.96
C ILE A 42 -6.97 -8.97 5.41
N ASP A 43 -5.99 -9.72 4.92
CA ASP A 43 -6.21 -10.92 4.13
C ASP A 43 -6.70 -12.11 4.99
N GLY A 44 -7.77 -12.75 4.55
CA GLY A 44 -8.35 -13.91 5.22
C GLY A 44 -8.97 -13.64 6.59
N VAL A 45 -9.06 -12.38 7.03
CA VAL A 45 -9.69 -12.02 8.32
C VAL A 45 -11.21 -12.09 8.20
N GLU A 46 -11.86 -12.70 9.20
CA GLU A 46 -13.32 -12.67 9.29
C GLU A 46 -13.80 -11.23 9.49
N ILE A 47 -14.71 -10.79 8.62
CA ILE A 47 -15.21 -9.43 8.61
C ILE A 47 -16.24 -9.22 9.74
N ASN A 48 -15.87 -8.41 10.72
CA ASN A 48 -16.68 -7.98 11.85
C ASN A 48 -16.31 -6.53 12.22
N GLU A 49 -16.91 -5.98 13.27
CA GLU A 49 -16.66 -4.59 13.68
C GLU A 49 -15.18 -4.33 14.02
N GLN A 50 -14.53 -5.23 14.76
CA GLN A 50 -13.12 -5.08 15.16
C GLN A 50 -12.17 -5.17 13.97
N SER A 51 -12.38 -6.12 13.06
CA SER A 51 -11.54 -6.23 11.85
C SER A 51 -11.76 -5.06 10.91
N ARG A 52 -12.98 -4.54 10.75
CA ARG A 52 -13.22 -3.31 9.96
C ARG A 52 -12.48 -2.11 10.55
N GLU A 53 -12.50 -1.95 11.88
CA GLU A 53 -11.75 -0.87 12.54
C GLU A 53 -10.25 -1.03 12.31
N LEU A 54 -9.71 -2.25 12.42
CA LEU A 54 -8.31 -2.54 12.11
C LEU A 54 -7.98 -2.17 10.67
N ILE A 55 -8.73 -2.67 9.70
CA ILE A 55 -8.51 -2.41 8.26
C ILE A 55 -8.61 -0.92 7.96
N ALA A 56 -9.53 -0.18 8.60
CA ALA A 56 -9.63 1.26 8.45
C ALA A 56 -8.39 2.00 8.98
N ARG A 57 -7.83 1.57 10.12
CA ARG A 57 -6.54 2.10 10.62
C ARG A 57 -5.38 1.75 9.68
N THR A 58 -5.37 0.55 9.11
CA THR A 58 -4.39 0.14 8.09
C THR A 58 -4.49 1.04 6.86
N CYS A 59 -5.69 1.32 6.35
CA CYS A 59 -5.91 2.28 5.26
C CYS A 59 -5.40 3.68 5.61
N HIS A 60 -5.57 4.11 6.86
CA HIS A 60 -5.03 5.38 7.34
C HIS A 60 -3.50 5.42 7.29
N ALA A 61 -2.84 4.37 7.78
CA ALA A 61 -1.38 4.24 7.76
C ALA A 61 -0.83 4.23 6.33
N ILE A 62 -1.46 3.46 5.43
CA ILE A 62 -1.12 3.39 4.00
C ILE A 62 -1.10 4.78 3.35
N LYS A 63 -2.12 5.62 3.62
CA LYS A 63 -2.18 6.99 3.07
C LYS A 63 -1.00 7.86 3.51
N GLY A 64 -0.38 7.56 4.65
CA GLY A 64 0.76 8.29 5.17
C GLY A 64 2.09 7.88 4.53
N SER A 65 2.29 6.58 4.26
CA SER A 65 3.57 6.05 3.77
C SER A 65 3.63 5.86 2.25
N ALA A 66 2.57 5.33 1.64
CA ALA A 66 2.55 4.95 0.22
C ALA A 66 2.87 6.09 -0.78
N PRO A 67 2.42 7.35 -0.56
CA PRO A 67 2.74 8.45 -1.48
C PRO A 67 4.23 8.75 -1.61
N SER A 68 5.02 8.53 -0.55
CA SER A 68 6.47 8.77 -0.54
C SER A 68 7.20 7.89 -1.55
N PHE A 69 6.67 6.69 -1.82
CA PHE A 69 7.22 5.72 -2.77
C PHE A 69 6.52 5.76 -4.14
N GLY A 70 5.61 6.72 -4.36
CA GLY A 70 4.86 6.81 -5.61
C GLY A 70 3.83 5.69 -5.81
N ALA A 71 3.39 5.03 -4.74
CA ALA A 71 2.41 3.94 -4.79
C ALA A 71 0.96 4.48 -4.88
N ILE A 72 0.61 5.09 -6.01
CA ILE A 72 -0.65 5.83 -6.19
C ILE A 72 -1.87 4.92 -6.07
N LEU A 73 -1.89 3.77 -6.75
CA LEU A 73 -3.08 2.90 -6.76
C LEU A 73 -3.43 2.40 -5.35
N VAL A 74 -2.41 2.07 -4.55
CA VAL A 74 -2.57 1.69 -3.14
C VAL A 74 -3.14 2.88 -2.34
N THR A 75 -2.60 4.08 -2.55
CA THR A 75 -3.05 5.30 -1.88
C THR A 75 -4.51 5.64 -2.20
N GLU A 76 -4.89 5.54 -3.47
CA GLU A 76 -6.26 5.81 -3.94
C GLU A 76 -7.24 4.81 -3.35
N LYS A 77 -6.93 3.50 -3.42
CA LYS A 77 -7.77 2.45 -2.84
C LYS A 77 -7.93 2.60 -1.33
N ALA A 78 -6.84 2.88 -0.60
CA ALA A 78 -6.91 3.11 0.83
C ALA A 78 -7.72 4.37 1.19
N THR A 79 -7.66 5.41 0.35
CA THR A 79 -8.47 6.63 0.50
C THR A 79 -9.96 6.36 0.28
N GLU A 80 -10.30 5.60 -0.77
CA GLU A 80 -11.66 5.17 -1.05
C GLU A 80 -12.24 4.35 0.11
N MET A 81 -11.50 3.35 0.59
CA MET A 81 -11.94 2.50 1.70
C MET A 81 -12.10 3.28 3.02
N ASP A 82 -11.16 4.17 3.35
CA ASP A 82 -11.28 5.05 4.52
C ASP A 82 -12.53 5.93 4.45
N ALA A 83 -12.92 6.38 3.25
CA ALA A 83 -14.14 7.14 3.03
C ALA A 83 -15.41 6.27 3.23
N PHE A 84 -15.44 5.04 2.70
CA PHE A 84 -16.56 4.12 2.93
C PHE A 84 -16.76 3.82 4.42
N TYR A 85 -15.68 3.57 5.16
CA TYR A 85 -15.75 3.32 6.60
C TYR A 85 -16.34 4.52 7.36
N LYS A 86 -15.83 5.73 7.10
CA LYS A 86 -16.32 6.97 7.74
C LYS A 86 -17.79 7.28 7.42
N GLN A 87 -18.24 6.91 6.23
CA GLN A 87 -19.62 7.08 5.78
C GLN A 87 -20.55 5.93 6.23
N GLN A 88 -20.05 4.96 7.02
CA GLN A 88 -20.80 3.77 7.44
C GLN A 88 -21.29 2.90 6.26
N ARG A 89 -20.63 3.01 5.11
CA ARG A 89 -20.87 2.19 3.90
C ARG A 89 -20.11 0.87 4.01
N LEU A 90 -20.46 0.09 5.03
CA LEU A 90 -19.69 -1.10 5.41
C LEU A 90 -19.78 -2.22 4.36
N ALA A 91 -20.89 -2.33 3.63
CA ALA A 91 -21.01 -3.31 2.56
C ALA A 91 -20.00 -3.05 1.43
N GLU A 92 -19.86 -1.79 1.00
CA GLU A 92 -18.86 -1.42 0.00
C GLU A 92 -17.44 -1.55 0.55
N PHE A 93 -17.21 -1.18 1.80
CA PHE A 93 -15.92 -1.39 2.47
C PHE A 93 -15.49 -2.86 2.42
N ASP A 94 -16.39 -3.76 2.83
CA ASP A 94 -16.13 -5.20 2.88
C ASP A 94 -15.83 -5.75 1.48
N GLN A 95 -16.58 -5.31 0.46
CA GLN A 95 -16.40 -5.71 -0.94
C GLN A 95 -15.04 -5.28 -1.52
N GLN A 96 -14.45 -4.18 -1.03
CA GLN A 96 -13.17 -3.68 -1.52
C GLN A 96 -11.93 -4.33 -0.87
N CYS A 97 -12.09 -5.06 0.23
CA CYS A 97 -10.95 -5.62 0.97
C CYS A 97 -10.07 -6.54 0.12
N ALA A 98 -10.68 -7.41 -0.69
CA ALA A 98 -9.94 -8.30 -1.58
C ALA A 98 -9.14 -7.54 -2.66
N GLU A 99 -9.71 -6.45 -3.17
CA GLU A 99 -9.04 -5.60 -4.16
C GLU A 99 -7.86 -4.85 -3.54
N LEU A 100 -8.02 -4.31 -2.32
CA LEU A 100 -6.90 -3.69 -1.60
C LEU A 100 -5.74 -4.68 -1.40
N VAL A 101 -6.03 -5.92 -0.97
CA VAL A 101 -5.02 -6.97 -0.83
C VAL A 101 -4.34 -7.29 -2.16
N SER A 102 -5.11 -7.38 -3.26
CA SER A 102 -4.58 -7.59 -4.60
C SER A 102 -3.58 -6.51 -5.01
N ILE A 103 -3.94 -5.24 -4.84
CA ILE A 103 -3.07 -4.09 -5.17
C ILE A 103 -1.83 -4.06 -4.27
N LEU A 104 -1.96 -4.34 -2.97
CA LEU A 104 -0.83 -4.42 -2.05
C LEU A 104 0.16 -5.50 -2.48
N ARG A 105 -0.30 -6.71 -2.77
CA ARG A 105 0.54 -7.83 -3.23
C ARG A 105 1.27 -7.51 -4.53
N ARG A 106 0.58 -6.88 -5.49
CA ARG A 106 1.20 -6.42 -6.75
C ARG A 106 2.26 -5.37 -6.50
N THR A 107 2.03 -4.44 -5.57
CA THR A 107 3.00 -3.41 -5.19
C THR A 107 4.23 -4.00 -4.53
N VAL A 108 4.06 -4.97 -3.61
CA VAL A 108 5.16 -5.74 -2.99
C VAL A 108 6.00 -6.42 -4.08
N TYR A 109 5.37 -7.12 -5.02
CA TYR A 109 6.08 -7.76 -6.13
C TYR A 109 6.87 -6.75 -6.96
N LYS A 110 6.30 -5.57 -7.22
CA LYS A 110 6.99 -4.50 -7.96
C LYS A 110 8.19 -3.94 -7.19
N LEU A 111 8.09 -3.80 -5.87
CA LEU A 111 9.21 -3.40 -5.01
C LEU A 111 10.35 -4.42 -5.07
N GLU A 112 10.04 -5.71 -5.01
CA GLU A 112 11.05 -6.78 -5.13
C GLU A 112 11.79 -6.72 -6.48
N GLN A 113 11.06 -6.49 -7.58
CA GLN A 113 11.66 -6.32 -8.90
C GLN A 113 12.56 -5.07 -8.97
N LEU A 114 12.15 -3.97 -8.34
CA LEU A 114 12.95 -2.74 -8.28
C LEU A 114 14.24 -2.96 -7.48
N GLN A 115 14.16 -3.62 -6.32
CA GLN A 115 15.33 -3.91 -5.49
C GLN A 115 16.32 -4.83 -6.20
N ALA A 116 15.84 -5.84 -6.93
CA ALA A 116 16.70 -6.72 -7.72
C ALA A 116 17.49 -6.00 -8.84
N GLN A 117 17.05 -4.80 -9.26
CA GLN A 117 17.73 -3.97 -10.25
C GLN A 117 18.75 -3.00 -9.64
N LEU A 118 18.72 -2.80 -8.33
CA LEU A 118 19.66 -1.95 -7.59
C LEU A 118 20.93 -2.70 -7.15
N HIS A 119 20.99 -4.02 -7.38
CA HIS A 119 22.15 -4.89 -7.16
C HIS A 119 22.95 -5.09 -8.45
#